data_AF-A0A3C2B3W9-F1
#
_entry.id   AF-A0A3C2B3W9-F1
#
_cell.length_a   1.000
_cell.length_b   1.000
_cell.length_c   1.000
_cell.angle_alpha   90.00
_cell.angle_beta   90.00
_cell.angle_gamma   90.00
#
_symmetry.space_group_name_H-M   'P 1'
#
loop_
_entity.id
_entity.type
_entity.pdbx_description
1 polymer ?
#
loop_
_entity_poly.entity_id
_entity_poly.type
_entity_poly.pdbx_seq_one_letter_code
_entity_poly.pdbx_strand_id
1 'polypeptide(L)'
;MNVLKMFRRQPTAPAASANDALAPIAGVTLEQYAELCARMARTGDDEETFVRIAAEQGVARDNWLAARAGWTARMEDPATARHVVLPYMPLYQAALAQYGGPAATASYDDYVEMTAMINTSTVEPRRPNDLDAMYARFGIDAIDWSQISTYWVDRLRTDIALGDDFARRVAARIDELDAAFLAMQ
;
A
#
# COMPACT_ATOMS: atom_id res chain seq x y z
N MET A 1 7.34 66.78 -12.11
CA MET A 1 7.92 66.40 -10.81
C MET A 1 7.36 65.03 -10.45
N ASN A 2 8.24 64.04 -10.22
CA ASN A 2 7.98 62.68 -9.71
C ASN A 2 6.94 62.68 -8.56
N VAL A 3 6.20 61.61 -8.23
CA VAL A 3 6.75 60.32 -7.78
C VAL A 3 5.71 59.19 -7.88
N LEU A 4 6.13 58.10 -8.54
CA LEU A 4 5.77 56.71 -8.32
C LEU A 4 5.36 56.45 -6.84
N LYS A 5 4.09 56.10 -6.59
CA LYS A 5 3.66 55.58 -5.29
C LYS A 5 3.33 54.10 -5.39
N MET A 6 4.25 53.32 -4.82
CA MET A 6 3.94 52.20 -3.92
C MET A 6 3.32 50.94 -4.55
N PHE A 7 4.08 50.29 -5.45
CA PHE A 7 4.18 48.84 -5.33
C PHE A 7 4.98 48.53 -4.07
N ARG A 8 4.29 48.20 -2.99
CA ARG A 8 4.89 47.57 -1.81
C ARG A 8 5.36 46.19 -2.29
N ARG A 9 6.62 46.09 -2.73
CA ARG A 9 7.30 44.80 -2.87
C ARG A 9 7.22 44.15 -1.48
N GLN A 10 6.37 43.14 -1.34
CA GLN A 10 6.51 42.21 -0.23
C GLN A 10 7.95 41.69 -0.26
N PRO A 11 8.62 41.51 0.88
CA PRO A 11 9.87 40.78 0.90
C PRO A 11 9.55 39.38 0.36
N THR A 12 9.94 39.09 -0.87
CA THR A 12 10.01 37.72 -1.37
C THR A 12 10.94 36.99 -0.42
N ALA A 13 10.39 36.12 0.42
CA ALA A 13 11.19 35.16 1.16
C ALA A 13 12.18 34.52 0.17
N PRO A 14 13.46 34.37 0.54
CA PRO A 14 14.41 33.72 -0.35
C PRO A 14 13.83 32.38 -0.76
N ALA A 15 13.77 32.13 -2.06
CA ALA A 15 13.34 30.83 -2.57
C ALA A 15 14.22 29.78 -1.88
N ALA A 16 13.61 28.88 -1.12
CA ALA A 16 14.32 27.80 -0.46
C ALA A 16 15.18 27.11 -1.52
N SER A 17 16.48 27.02 -1.26
CA SER A 17 17.38 26.36 -2.19
C SER A 17 17.06 24.86 -2.21
N ALA A 18 17.39 24.16 -3.30
CA ALA A 18 17.12 22.72 -3.38
C ALA A 18 17.77 21.94 -2.22
N ASN A 19 18.92 22.42 -1.71
CA ASN A 19 19.57 21.85 -0.52
C ASN A 19 18.76 22.06 0.76
N ASP A 20 18.12 23.22 0.95
CA ASP A 20 17.29 23.47 2.12
C ASP A 20 16.00 22.63 2.08
N ALA A 21 15.43 22.46 0.89
CA ALA A 21 14.22 21.65 0.68
C ALA A 21 14.45 20.16 0.96
N LEU A 22 15.69 19.67 0.82
CA LEU A 22 16.08 18.27 1.03
C LEU A 22 16.76 18.01 2.38
N ALA A 23 16.91 19.02 3.23
CA ALA A 23 17.51 18.85 4.55
C ALA A 23 16.70 17.83 5.41
N PRO A 24 17.34 16.88 6.11
CA PRO A 24 16.64 15.90 6.94
C PRO A 24 15.73 16.55 7.98
N ILE A 25 14.59 15.92 8.26
CA ILE A 25 13.60 16.42 9.23
C ILE A 25 13.61 15.48 10.43
N ALA A 26 13.92 16.03 11.62
CA ALA A 26 14.10 15.23 12.84
C ALA A 26 15.09 14.05 12.67
N GLY A 27 16.12 14.24 11.83
CA GLY A 27 17.11 13.22 11.52
C GLY A 27 16.70 12.19 10.46
N VAL A 28 15.48 12.27 9.91
CA VAL A 28 14.99 11.39 8.85
C VAL A 28 15.26 12.01 7.48
N THR A 29 16.09 11.35 6.67
CA THR A 29 16.38 11.78 5.29
C THR A 29 15.22 11.49 4.35
N LEU A 30 15.23 12.05 3.13
CA LEU A 30 14.19 11.79 2.14
C LEU A 30 14.15 10.31 1.72
N GLU A 31 15.31 9.67 1.65
CA GLU A 31 15.46 8.23 1.36
C GLU A 31 14.84 7.37 2.46
N GLN A 32 15.16 7.66 3.72
CA GLN A 32 14.57 6.94 4.87
C GLN A 32 13.07 7.16 4.94
N TYR A 33 12.60 8.39 4.66
CA TYR A 33 11.17 8.68 4.60
C TYR A 33 10.47 7.89 3.49
N ALA A 34 11.04 7.86 2.28
CA ALA A 34 10.51 7.07 1.16
C ALA A 34 10.47 5.57 1.47
N GLU A 35 11.50 5.03 2.12
CA GLU A 35 11.54 3.64 2.57
C GLU A 35 10.44 3.34 3.59
N LEU A 36 10.29 4.19 4.62
CA LEU A 36 9.26 4.05 5.64
C LEU A 36 7.86 4.12 5.01
N CYS A 37 7.60 5.08 4.13
CA CYS A 37 6.34 5.16 3.39
C CYS A 37 6.07 3.89 2.57
N ALA A 38 7.08 3.31 1.93
CA ALA A 38 6.92 2.08 1.15
C ALA A 38 6.56 0.88 2.03
N ARG A 39 7.19 0.76 3.21
CA ARG A 39 6.87 -0.27 4.23
C ARG A 39 5.47 -0.11 4.80
N MET A 40 4.97 1.13 4.85
CA MET A 40 3.65 1.49 5.40
C MET A 40 2.53 1.46 4.37
N ALA A 41 2.84 1.37 3.08
CA ALA A 41 1.90 1.56 1.96
C ALA A 41 0.65 0.67 2.02
N ARG A 42 0.68 -0.43 2.77
CA ARG A 42 -0.42 -1.41 2.88
C ARG A 42 -1.04 -1.51 4.28
N THR A 43 -0.69 -0.62 5.20
CA THR A 43 -1.13 -0.68 6.59
C THR A 43 -2.39 0.16 6.89
N GLY A 44 -3.02 0.74 5.86
CA GLY A 44 -4.08 1.73 6.03
C GLY A 44 -3.53 3.05 6.58
N ASP A 45 -4.39 3.96 7.01
CA ASP A 45 -3.99 5.21 7.69
C ASP A 45 -4.07 5.06 9.21
N ASP A 46 -3.32 4.09 9.75
CA ASP A 46 -3.19 3.87 11.19
C ASP A 46 -1.86 4.43 11.70
N GLU A 47 -1.94 5.55 12.42
CA GLU A 47 -0.78 6.25 12.96
C GLU A 47 0.05 5.39 13.93
N GLU A 48 -0.59 4.56 14.76
CA GLU A 48 0.14 3.71 15.71
C GLU A 48 0.93 2.61 14.99
N THR A 49 0.37 2.07 13.90
CA THR A 49 1.07 1.12 13.04
C THR A 49 2.26 1.78 12.34
N PHE A 50 2.11 3.01 11.85
CA PHE A 50 3.24 3.75 11.27
C PHE A 50 4.34 4.01 12.30
N VAL A 51 3.99 4.44 13.51
CA VAL A 51 4.96 4.67 14.59
C VAL A 51 5.71 3.38 14.94
N ARG A 52 5.02 2.24 15.02
CA ARG A 52 5.66 0.94 15.27
C ARG A 52 6.65 0.58 14.17
N ILE A 53 6.28 0.69 12.90
CA ILE A 53 7.15 0.39 11.76
C ILE A 53 8.36 1.32 11.74
N ALA A 54 8.17 2.61 12.03
CA ALA A 54 9.27 3.57 12.14
C ALA A 54 10.25 3.20 13.27
N ALA A 55 9.73 2.78 14.43
CA ALA A 55 10.53 2.34 15.57
C ALA A 55 11.36 1.07 15.26
N GLU A 56 10.80 0.12 14.49
CA GLU A 56 11.53 -1.06 14.01
C GLU A 56 12.72 -0.70 13.11
N GLN A 57 12.68 0.46 12.44
CA GLN A 57 13.79 1.01 11.65
C GLN A 57 14.68 1.99 12.45
N GLY A 58 14.50 2.08 13.77
CA GLY A 58 15.29 2.93 14.65
C GLY A 58 14.87 4.41 14.67
N VAL A 59 13.69 4.74 14.12
CA VAL A 59 13.15 6.11 14.16
C VAL A 59 12.21 6.25 15.35
N ALA A 60 12.56 7.12 16.30
CA ALA A 60 11.72 7.41 17.45
C ALA A 60 10.36 8.02 17.02
N ARG A 61 9.31 7.79 17.82
CA ARG A 61 7.94 8.28 17.55
C ARG A 61 7.91 9.76 17.20
N ASP A 62 8.48 10.61 18.04
CA ASP A 62 8.45 12.06 17.84
C ASP A 62 9.17 12.47 16.56
N ASN A 63 10.26 11.77 16.21
CA ASN A 63 10.99 12.01 14.98
C ASN A 63 10.18 11.60 13.74
N TRP A 64 9.49 10.46 13.80
CA TRP A 64 8.61 10.02 12.73
C TRP A 64 7.47 11.01 12.48
N LEU A 65 6.76 11.41 13.54
CA LEU A 65 5.64 12.35 13.42
C LEU A 65 6.09 13.71 12.85
N ALA A 66 7.23 14.23 13.34
CA ALA A 66 7.82 15.46 12.82
C ALA A 66 8.26 15.32 11.36
N ALA A 67 8.89 14.19 10.99
CA ALA A 67 9.31 13.92 9.62
C ALA A 67 8.13 13.79 8.66
N ARG A 68 7.10 13.02 9.01
CA ARG A 68 5.88 12.85 8.19
C ARG A 68 5.22 14.20 7.93
N ALA A 69 4.97 14.97 8.99
CA ALA A 69 4.37 16.30 8.86
C ALA A 69 5.22 17.24 8.00
N GLY A 70 6.54 17.26 8.23
CA GLY A 70 7.45 18.17 7.53
C GLY A 70 7.64 17.81 6.06
N TRP A 71 7.79 16.53 5.73
CA TRP A 71 7.95 16.09 4.33
C TRP A 71 6.66 16.30 3.53
N THR A 72 5.50 15.99 4.11
CA THR A 72 4.20 16.29 3.49
C THR A 72 4.06 17.79 3.22
N ALA A 73 4.34 18.64 4.20
CA ALA A 73 4.27 20.10 4.01
C ALA A 73 5.19 20.59 2.89
N ARG A 74 6.41 20.03 2.76
CA ARG A 74 7.33 20.40 1.68
C ARG A 74 6.91 19.90 0.30
N MET A 75 6.19 18.77 0.23
CA MET A 75 5.65 18.25 -1.03
C MET A 75 4.42 19.04 -1.50
N GLU A 76 3.67 19.62 -0.57
CA GLU A 76 2.48 20.44 -0.86
C GLU A 76 2.81 21.92 -1.14
N ASP A 77 3.88 22.46 -0.54
CA ASP A 77 4.28 23.85 -0.72
C ASP A 77 4.85 24.09 -2.14
N PRO A 78 4.24 24.95 -2.98
CA PRO A 78 4.74 25.25 -4.33
C PRO A 78 6.20 25.74 -4.39
N ALA A 79 6.72 26.34 -3.31
CA ALA A 79 8.10 26.80 -3.23
C ALA A 79 9.10 25.64 -3.19
N THR A 80 8.76 24.52 -2.53
CA THR A 80 9.64 23.37 -2.30
C THR A 80 9.23 22.12 -3.06
N ALA A 81 7.96 21.99 -3.45
CA ALA A 81 7.38 20.77 -4.02
C ALA A 81 8.19 20.22 -5.20
N ARG A 82 8.55 21.07 -6.17
CA ARG A 82 9.35 20.64 -7.34
C ARG A 82 10.72 20.05 -6.97
N HIS A 83 11.30 20.50 -5.86
CA HIS A 83 12.61 20.05 -5.39
C HIS A 83 12.53 18.78 -4.56
N VAL A 84 11.38 18.48 -3.96
CA VAL A 84 11.17 17.32 -3.09
C VAL A 84 10.47 16.18 -3.82
N VAL A 85 9.40 16.46 -4.57
CA VAL A 85 8.62 15.43 -5.29
C VAL A 85 9.47 14.73 -6.35
N LEU A 86 10.25 15.49 -7.13
CA LEU A 86 11.08 14.91 -8.21
C LEU A 86 12.09 13.86 -7.71
N PRO A 87 12.89 14.11 -6.65
CA PRO A 87 13.78 13.08 -6.09
C PRO A 87 13.04 12.04 -5.23
N TYR A 88 11.92 12.39 -4.59
CA TYR A 88 11.14 11.43 -3.79
C TYR A 88 10.57 10.29 -4.63
N MET A 89 10.01 10.60 -5.80
CA MET A 89 9.35 9.62 -6.66
C MET A 89 10.22 8.38 -6.98
N PRO A 90 11.44 8.50 -7.53
CA PRO A 90 12.27 7.33 -7.81
C PRO A 90 12.72 6.59 -6.54
N LEU A 91 12.94 7.30 -5.42
CA LEU A 91 13.28 6.67 -4.13
C LEU A 91 12.13 5.83 -3.61
N TYR A 92 10.92 6.37 -3.63
CA TYR A 92 9.71 5.67 -3.20
C TYR A 92 9.41 4.47 -4.10
N GLN A 93 9.56 4.60 -5.42
CA GLN A 93 9.37 3.48 -6.35
C GLN A 93 10.42 2.36 -6.14
N ALA A 94 11.68 2.71 -5.94
CA ALA A 94 12.72 1.73 -5.60
C ALA A 94 12.45 1.03 -4.27
N ALA A 95 12.04 1.80 -3.25
CA ALA A 95 11.68 1.28 -1.95
C ALA A 95 10.41 0.40 -2.00
N LEU A 96 9.42 0.74 -2.82
CA LEU A 96 8.25 -0.11 -3.06
C LEU A 96 8.65 -1.45 -3.70
N ALA A 97 9.54 -1.43 -4.69
CA ALA A 97 10.04 -2.65 -5.31
C ALA A 97 10.79 -3.56 -4.31
N GLN A 98 11.46 -2.97 -3.32
CA GLN A 98 12.28 -3.69 -2.34
C GLN A 98 11.51 -4.11 -1.07
N TYR A 99 10.66 -3.23 -0.55
CA TYR A 99 10.01 -3.35 0.76
C TYR A 99 8.49 -3.31 0.69
N GLY A 100 7.92 -2.87 -0.43
CA GLY A 100 6.47 -2.95 -0.67
C GLY A 100 5.98 -4.40 -0.73
N GLY A 101 6.90 -5.36 -0.90
CA GLY A 101 6.64 -6.81 -0.91
C GLY A 101 5.65 -7.24 -1.99
N PRO A 102 5.47 -8.54 -2.24
CA PRO A 102 4.23 -9.00 -2.86
C PRO A 102 3.06 -8.69 -1.93
N ALA A 103 1.85 -8.50 -2.47
CA ALA A 103 0.62 -8.37 -1.72
C ALA A 103 0.33 -9.57 -0.80
N ALA A 104 0.89 -9.58 0.40
CA ALA A 104 0.34 -10.35 1.52
C ALA A 104 -0.58 -9.44 2.33
N THR A 105 -1.69 -8.99 1.73
CA THR A 105 -2.77 -8.27 2.43
C THR A 105 -3.97 -9.17 2.70
N ALA A 106 -4.23 -10.16 1.84
CA ALA A 106 -5.23 -11.18 2.11
C ALA A 106 -4.76 -12.11 3.22
N SER A 107 -5.58 -12.27 4.26
CA SER A 107 -5.37 -13.31 5.25
C SER A 107 -5.46 -14.69 4.58
N TYR A 108 -5.02 -15.74 5.28
CA TYR A 108 -5.19 -17.10 4.78
C TYR A 108 -6.66 -17.44 4.53
N ASP A 109 -7.56 -16.98 5.41
CA ASP A 109 -9.00 -17.17 5.28
C ASP A 109 -9.56 -16.41 4.07
N ASP A 110 -9.09 -15.19 3.82
CA ASP A 110 -9.49 -14.44 2.63
C ASP A 110 -9.02 -15.12 1.35
N TYR A 111 -7.82 -15.70 1.34
CA TYR A 111 -7.31 -16.41 0.16
C TYR A 111 -8.10 -17.70 -0.12
N VAL A 112 -8.52 -18.42 0.91
CA VAL A 112 -9.45 -19.56 0.79
C VAL A 112 -10.78 -19.10 0.18
N GLU A 113 -11.36 -18.00 0.69
CA GLU A 113 -12.62 -17.46 0.17
C GLU A 113 -12.49 -16.98 -1.29
N MET A 114 -11.43 -16.23 -1.62
CA MET A 114 -11.15 -15.77 -2.98
C MET A 114 -11.02 -16.94 -3.95
N THR A 115 -10.28 -17.98 -3.57
CA THR A 115 -10.07 -19.17 -4.39
C THR A 115 -11.37 -19.96 -4.56
N ALA A 116 -12.16 -20.11 -3.49
CA ALA A 116 -13.46 -20.76 -3.55
C ALA A 116 -14.44 -19.96 -4.44
N MET A 117 -14.40 -18.63 -4.43
CA MET A 117 -15.26 -17.81 -5.29
C MET A 117 -14.97 -17.98 -6.79
N ILE A 118 -13.72 -18.20 -7.19
CA ILE A 118 -13.34 -18.33 -8.61
C ILE A 118 -13.33 -19.77 -9.13
N ASN A 119 -13.67 -20.74 -8.27
CA ASN A 119 -13.80 -22.16 -8.62
C ASN A 119 -15.21 -22.66 -8.28
N THR A 120 -15.73 -23.57 -9.09
CA THR A 120 -17.04 -24.20 -8.85
C THR A 120 -16.90 -25.70 -9.05
N SER A 121 -17.82 -26.46 -8.45
CA SER A 121 -17.89 -27.90 -8.66
C SER A 121 -18.23 -28.23 -10.12
N THR A 122 -18.02 -29.48 -10.50
CA THR A 122 -18.31 -29.95 -11.87
C THR A 122 -19.79 -30.29 -12.10
N VAL A 123 -20.64 -30.15 -11.07
CA VAL A 123 -22.06 -30.48 -11.07
C VAL A 123 -22.88 -29.34 -11.71
N GLU A 124 -23.83 -29.69 -12.57
CA GLU A 124 -24.72 -28.70 -13.20
C GLU A 124 -26.00 -28.46 -12.38
N PRO A 125 -26.54 -27.23 -12.35
CA PRO A 125 -26.02 -26.01 -12.98
C PRO A 125 -24.86 -25.38 -12.19
N ARG A 126 -23.81 -24.97 -12.91
CA ARG A 126 -22.62 -24.36 -12.28
C ARG A 126 -22.81 -22.90 -11.92
N ARG A 127 -22.25 -22.51 -10.78
CA ARG A 127 -22.09 -21.11 -10.42
C ARG A 127 -21.11 -20.44 -11.38
N PRO A 128 -21.38 -19.22 -11.88
CA PRO A 128 -20.41 -18.52 -12.71
C PRO A 128 -19.13 -18.21 -11.94
N ASN A 129 -17.99 -18.47 -12.56
CA ASN A 129 -16.68 -18.05 -12.05
C ASN A 129 -16.51 -16.56 -12.35
N ASP A 130 -16.87 -15.72 -11.37
CA ASP A 130 -16.88 -14.27 -11.52
C ASP A 130 -15.70 -13.63 -10.75
N LEU A 131 -14.64 -13.36 -11.50
CA LEU A 131 -13.45 -12.67 -10.98
C LEU A 131 -13.77 -11.21 -10.61
N ASP A 132 -14.66 -10.55 -11.36
CA ASP A 132 -15.01 -9.15 -11.10
C ASP A 132 -15.79 -9.01 -9.79
N ALA A 133 -16.69 -9.96 -9.49
CA ALA A 133 -17.37 -10.04 -8.20
C ALA A 133 -16.40 -10.30 -7.03
N MET A 134 -15.38 -11.14 -7.24
CA MET A 134 -14.34 -11.38 -6.24
C MET A 134 -13.51 -10.11 -5.99
N TYR A 135 -13.03 -9.45 -7.05
CA TYR A 135 -12.32 -8.17 -6.96
C TYR A 135 -13.12 -7.11 -6.21
N ALA A 136 -14.39 -6.93 -6.59
CA ALA A 136 -15.28 -5.97 -5.95
C ALA A 136 -15.51 -6.27 -4.46
N ARG A 137 -15.64 -7.55 -4.08
CA ARG A 137 -15.86 -7.95 -2.68
C ARG A 137 -14.67 -7.66 -1.78
N PHE A 138 -13.46 -7.87 -2.28
CA PHE A 138 -12.24 -7.71 -1.50
C PHE A 138 -11.56 -6.35 -1.71
N GLY A 139 -12.09 -5.49 -2.59
CA GLY A 139 -11.50 -4.19 -2.89
C GLY A 139 -10.11 -4.31 -3.52
N ILE A 140 -9.88 -5.36 -4.32
CA ILE A 140 -8.61 -5.64 -4.99
C ILE A 140 -8.78 -5.57 -6.50
N ASP A 141 -7.67 -5.47 -7.24
CA ASP A 141 -7.66 -5.58 -8.70
C ASP A 141 -6.95 -6.85 -9.21
N ALA A 142 -6.81 -6.97 -10.54
CA ALA A 142 -6.13 -8.11 -11.17
C ALA A 142 -4.63 -8.19 -10.85
N ILE A 143 -3.98 -7.06 -10.59
CA ILE A 143 -2.57 -7.01 -10.20
C ILE A 143 -2.43 -7.53 -8.77
N ASP A 144 -3.29 -7.07 -7.86
CA ASP A 144 -3.35 -7.55 -6.49
C ASP A 144 -3.59 -9.06 -6.43
N TRP A 145 -4.57 -9.57 -7.19
CA TRP A 145 -4.86 -11.01 -7.23
C TRP A 145 -3.67 -11.85 -7.70
N SER A 146 -2.98 -11.43 -8.76
CA SER A 146 -1.79 -12.11 -9.26
C SER A 146 -0.70 -12.21 -8.18
N GLN A 147 -0.50 -11.13 -7.42
CA GLN A 147 0.48 -11.09 -6.33
C GLN A 147 0.05 -11.94 -5.13
N ILE A 148 -1.21 -11.84 -4.68
CA ILE A 148 -1.78 -12.64 -3.59
C ILE A 148 -1.67 -14.13 -3.91
N SER A 149 -2.07 -14.53 -5.13
CA SER A 149 -2.03 -15.91 -5.57
C SER A 149 -0.60 -16.44 -5.65
N THR A 150 0.34 -15.65 -6.19
CA THR A 150 1.77 -16.03 -6.24
C THR A 150 2.35 -16.27 -4.84
N TYR A 151 2.05 -15.39 -3.89
CA TYR A 151 2.51 -15.53 -2.51
C TYR A 151 2.00 -16.82 -1.86
N TRP A 152 0.70 -17.08 -1.96
CA TRP A 152 0.11 -18.25 -1.31
C TRP A 152 0.49 -19.56 -2.02
N VAL A 153 0.55 -19.60 -3.36
CA VAL A 153 0.98 -20.78 -4.11
C VAL A 153 2.39 -21.21 -3.72
N ASP A 154 3.33 -20.27 -3.54
CA ASP A 154 4.68 -20.63 -3.11
C ASP A 154 4.72 -21.25 -1.71
N ARG A 155 3.91 -20.74 -0.77
CA ARG A 155 3.77 -21.30 0.58
C ARG A 155 3.11 -22.67 0.57
N LEU A 156 2.01 -22.83 -0.16
CA LEU A 156 1.29 -24.11 -0.28
C LEU A 156 2.17 -25.20 -0.92
N ARG A 157 3.08 -24.81 -1.82
CA ARG A 157 4.04 -25.73 -2.45
C ARG A 157 5.15 -26.16 -1.48
N THR A 158 5.52 -25.30 -0.54
CA THR A 158 6.66 -25.53 0.37
C THR A 158 6.24 -26.13 1.71
N ASP A 159 4.99 -25.94 2.13
CA ASP A 159 4.39 -26.50 3.33
C ASP A 159 3.24 -27.45 2.96
N ILE A 160 3.51 -28.76 2.99
CA ILE A 160 2.54 -29.80 2.62
C ILE A 160 1.32 -29.79 3.54
N ALA A 161 1.49 -29.58 4.85
CA ALA A 161 0.39 -29.60 5.80
C ALA A 161 -0.56 -28.41 5.56
N LEU A 162 0.01 -27.25 5.24
CA LEU A 162 -0.77 -26.08 4.83
C LEU A 162 -1.48 -26.31 3.49
N GLY A 163 -0.83 -27.00 2.55
CA GLY A 163 -1.40 -27.42 1.27
C GLY A 163 -2.63 -28.31 1.43
N ASP A 164 -2.55 -29.32 2.29
CA ASP A 164 -3.66 -30.24 2.59
C ASP A 164 -4.83 -29.51 3.28
N ASP A 165 -4.53 -28.61 4.22
CA ASP A 165 -5.55 -27.78 4.88
C ASP A 165 -6.28 -26.89 3.86
N PHE A 166 -5.52 -26.24 2.99
CA PHE A 166 -6.06 -25.35 1.96
C PHE A 166 -7.00 -26.09 1.02
N ALA A 167 -6.56 -27.23 0.48
CA ALA A 167 -7.37 -28.03 -0.43
C ALA A 167 -8.71 -28.44 0.21
N ARG A 168 -8.67 -28.87 1.47
CA ARG A 168 -9.87 -29.25 2.23
C ARG A 168 -10.81 -28.06 2.45
N ARG A 169 -10.28 -26.91 2.87
CA ARG A 169 -11.10 -25.72 3.18
C ARG A 169 -11.71 -25.10 1.92
N VAL A 170 -10.94 -25.03 0.82
CA VAL A 170 -11.46 -24.55 -0.47
C VAL A 170 -12.56 -25.46 -0.99
N ALA A 171 -12.38 -26.79 -0.95
CA ALA A 171 -13.40 -27.74 -1.38
C ALA A 171 -14.71 -27.57 -0.59
N ALA A 172 -14.63 -27.55 0.74
CA ALA A 172 -15.80 -27.34 1.59
C ALA A 172 -16.50 -26.01 1.30
N ARG A 173 -15.73 -24.95 1.05
CA ARG A 173 -16.30 -23.64 0.78
C ARG A 173 -16.95 -23.53 -0.60
N ILE A 174 -16.40 -24.20 -1.61
CA ILE A 174 -17.02 -24.34 -2.93
C ILE A 174 -18.39 -25.01 -2.79
N ASP A 175 -18.47 -26.11 -2.04
CA ASP A 175 -19.73 -26.83 -1.81
C ASP A 175 -20.79 -25.93 -1.16
N GLU A 176 -20.41 -25.11 -0.18
CA GLU A 176 -21.30 -24.13 0.46
C GLU A 176 -21.80 -23.06 -0.51
N LEU A 177 -20.91 -22.47 -1.32
CA LEU A 177 -21.25 -21.42 -2.28
C LEU A 177 -22.14 -21.96 -3.41
N ASP A 178 -21.85 -23.15 -3.91
CA ASP A 178 -22.64 -23.80 -4.95
C ASP A 178 -24.02 -24.21 -4.41
N ALA A 179 -24.10 -24.76 -3.20
CA ALA A 179 -25.39 -25.07 -2.56
C ALA A 179 -26.26 -23.80 -2.36
N ALA A 180 -25.64 -22.69 -1.94
CA ALA A 180 -26.33 -21.42 -1.81
C ALA A 180 -26.84 -20.90 -3.16
N PHE A 181 -26.05 -21.03 -4.23
CA PHE A 181 -26.46 -20.67 -5.58
C PHE A 181 -27.66 -21.49 -6.07
N LEU A 182 -27.64 -22.81 -5.87
CA LEU A 182 -28.75 -23.70 -6.24
C LEU A 182 -30.04 -23.39 -5.47
N ALA A 183 -29.94 -23.00 -4.20
CA ALA A 183 -31.10 -22.63 -3.39
C ALA A 183 -31.74 -21.29 -3.81
N MET A 184 -31.04 -20.46 -4.59
CA MET A 184 -31.52 -19.17 -5.10
C MET A 184 -32.14 -19.25 -6.49
N GLN A 185 -32.13 -20.43 -7.13
CA GLN A 185 -32.79 -20.70 -8.41
C GLN A 185 -34.27 -21.08 -8.23
#